data_AF-C0B7C6-F1
#
_entry.id   AF-C0B7C6-F1
#
_cell.length_a   1.000
_cell.length_b   1.000
_cell.length_c   1.000
_cell.angle_alpha   90.00
_cell.angle_beta   90.00
_cell.angle_gamma   90.00
#
_symmetry.space_group_name_H-M   'P 1'
#
loop_
_entity.id
_entity.type
_entity.pdbx_description
1 polymer ?
#
loop_
_entity_poly.entity_id
_entity_poly.type
_entity_poly.pdbx_seq_one_letter_code
_entity_poly.pdbx_strand_id
1 'polypeptide(L)'
;MVESVDGVGELLEDLKKSTFEKYDAFTVGEVFNMKPDELPEFIGETGHFSTIFDFSAHTLTDGEHGWYDAPKLEFAKWRAAIIQAQLETQKYGFKANIIENHDEPRGASRFLPSYAQTPDGIKMLGTISLLLRGIPFIYQGQEIGMKNAKWNSMEEFDDISTKDQYHTAREAGLSDQEALEVCSRMSRDNARTPMQWTSGENGGFTKGTPWLKVNPLFKDVNVEAQEQDPDSVLNYYRKLVALRKSDELKEVFTYGEFLPEYENVDGVMAFYRKDESKCILVAANFGKDAATIKLKSEIEKYGYRTV
;
A
#
# COMPACT_ATOMS: atom_id res chain seq x y z
N MET A 1 13.63 -14.56 -9.40
CA MET A 1 12.49 -14.54 -10.33
C MET A 1 11.99 -15.96 -10.47
N VAL A 2 10.85 -16.26 -9.80
CA VAL A 2 10.24 -17.60 -9.74
C VAL A 2 9.93 -18.12 -11.15
N GLU A 3 9.54 -17.23 -12.05
CA GLU A 3 9.28 -17.52 -13.45
C GLU A 3 10.49 -18.06 -14.22
N SER A 4 11.71 -17.85 -13.71
CA SER A 4 12.97 -18.21 -14.38
C SER A 4 13.59 -19.52 -13.88
N VAL A 5 12.95 -20.22 -12.94
CA VAL A 5 13.49 -21.43 -12.30
C VAL A 5 12.42 -22.51 -12.15
N ASP A 6 12.85 -23.77 -12.06
CA ASP A 6 11.98 -24.93 -11.81
C ASP A 6 12.30 -25.55 -10.44
N GLY A 7 11.33 -26.28 -9.86
CA GLY A 7 11.49 -27.02 -8.60
C GLY A 7 11.29 -26.21 -7.31
N VAL A 8 11.01 -24.91 -7.39
CA VAL A 8 10.75 -24.08 -6.19
C VAL A 8 9.54 -24.58 -5.40
N GLY A 9 8.46 -24.99 -6.07
CA GLY A 9 7.27 -25.52 -5.41
C GLY A 9 7.54 -26.75 -4.54
N GLU A 10 8.43 -27.66 -4.98
CA GLU A 10 8.79 -28.84 -4.18
C GLU A 10 9.50 -28.45 -2.87
N LEU A 11 10.37 -27.44 -2.93
CA LEU A 11 11.08 -26.93 -1.75
C LEU A 11 10.14 -26.18 -0.81
N LEU A 12 9.20 -25.40 -1.35
CA LEU A 12 8.18 -24.70 -0.56
C LEU A 12 7.22 -25.66 0.12
N GLU A 13 6.87 -26.75 -0.56
CA GLU A 13 6.02 -27.80 -0.02
C GLU A 13 6.71 -28.59 1.09
N ASP A 14 7.98 -28.96 0.90
CA ASP A 14 8.78 -29.58 1.97
C ASP A 14 8.92 -28.63 3.17
N LEU A 15 9.21 -27.34 2.92
CA LEU A 15 9.27 -26.33 3.97
C LEU A 15 7.95 -26.25 4.75
N LYS A 16 6.80 -26.16 4.07
CA LYS A 16 5.47 -26.12 4.69
C LYS A 16 5.24 -27.33 5.60
N LYS A 17 5.41 -28.55 5.08
CA LYS A 17 5.21 -29.82 5.80
C LYS A 17 6.18 -29.99 6.97
N SER A 18 7.43 -29.57 6.78
CA SER A 18 8.49 -29.74 7.76
C SER A 18 8.42 -28.69 8.87
N THR A 19 7.72 -27.57 8.68
CA THR A 19 7.67 -26.45 9.62
C THR A 19 6.24 -25.96 9.93
N PHE A 20 5.68 -25.03 9.17
CA PHE A 20 4.53 -24.21 9.58
C PHE A 20 3.22 -24.99 9.70
N GLU A 21 3.02 -26.04 8.90
CA GLU A 21 1.82 -26.88 8.94
C GLU A 21 1.66 -27.58 10.30
N LYS A 22 2.77 -27.83 11.01
CA LYS A 22 2.76 -28.48 12.34
C LYS A 22 2.21 -27.58 13.45
N TYR A 23 2.02 -26.28 13.20
CA TYR A 23 1.74 -25.28 14.24
C TYR A 23 0.50 -24.43 13.98
N ASP A 24 -0.31 -24.75 12.95
CA ASP A 24 -1.43 -23.89 12.51
C ASP A 24 -0.97 -22.42 12.33
N ALA A 25 0.23 -22.25 11.77
CA ALA A 25 0.87 -20.95 11.65
C ALA A 25 0.31 -20.18 10.45
N PHE A 26 0.04 -18.88 10.67
CA PHE A 26 -0.23 -17.95 9.57
C PHE A 26 1.06 -17.60 8.84
N THR A 27 1.09 -17.76 7.51
CA THR A 27 2.27 -17.50 6.69
C THR A 27 1.96 -16.54 5.54
N VAL A 28 2.90 -15.64 5.27
CA VAL A 28 2.82 -14.67 4.17
C VAL A 28 4.07 -14.80 3.33
N GLY A 29 3.90 -15.12 2.04
CA GLY A 29 4.99 -15.10 1.09
C GLY A 29 5.21 -13.70 0.50
N GLU A 30 6.46 -13.27 0.42
CA GLU A 30 6.86 -12.15 -0.43
C GLU A 30 7.29 -12.74 -1.79
N VAL A 31 6.36 -12.75 -2.74
CA VAL A 31 6.53 -13.44 -4.04
C VAL A 31 6.44 -12.42 -5.17
N PHE A 32 7.47 -12.39 -6.01
CA PHE A 32 7.55 -11.54 -7.18
C PHE A 32 7.60 -12.40 -8.46
N ASN A 33 6.96 -11.89 -9.52
CA ASN A 33 6.90 -12.46 -10.87
C ASN A 33 6.60 -13.98 -10.89
N MET A 34 5.45 -14.38 -10.35
CA MET A 34 4.94 -15.75 -10.58
C MET A 34 4.67 -15.98 -12.06
N LYS A 35 4.72 -17.23 -12.54
CA LYS A 35 4.24 -17.55 -13.88
C LYS A 35 2.71 -17.33 -13.92
N PRO A 36 2.13 -17.08 -15.10
CA PRO A 36 0.68 -17.06 -15.26
C PRO A 36 0.05 -18.33 -14.67
N ASP A 37 -1.08 -18.16 -13.98
CA ASP A 37 -1.88 -19.24 -13.39
C ASP A 37 -1.25 -20.01 -12.20
N GLU A 38 -0.07 -19.63 -11.69
CA GLU A 38 0.56 -20.26 -10.51
C GLU A 38 0.03 -19.75 -9.17
N LEU A 39 -0.83 -18.73 -9.14
CA LEU A 39 -1.37 -18.16 -7.90
C LEU A 39 -1.97 -19.23 -6.93
N PRO A 40 -2.70 -20.26 -7.39
CA PRO A 40 -3.25 -21.32 -6.52
C PRO A 40 -2.19 -22.25 -5.90
N GLU A 41 -0.97 -22.28 -6.44
CA GLU A 41 0.15 -23.02 -5.84
C GLU A 41 0.68 -22.29 -4.61
N PHE A 42 0.59 -20.96 -4.59
CA PHE A 42 1.06 -20.13 -3.48
C PHE A 42 0.00 -19.90 -2.40
N ILE A 43 -1.27 -19.71 -2.78
CA ILE A 43 -2.36 -19.37 -1.85
C ILE A 43 -3.61 -20.22 -2.07
N GLY A 44 -4.54 -20.16 -1.12
CA GLY A 44 -5.79 -20.93 -1.16
C GLY A 44 -5.69 -22.21 -0.31
N GLU A 45 -6.68 -23.10 -0.43
CA GLU A 45 -6.77 -24.30 0.43
C GLU A 45 -5.53 -25.21 0.35
N THR A 46 -4.93 -25.32 -0.84
CA THR A 46 -3.76 -26.16 -1.10
C THR A 46 -2.46 -25.39 -1.22
N GLY A 47 -2.49 -24.06 -1.13
CA GLY A 47 -1.32 -23.21 -1.37
C GLY A 47 -0.18 -23.43 -0.37
N HIS A 48 1.05 -23.14 -0.78
CA HIS A 48 2.23 -23.24 0.09
C HIS A 48 2.19 -22.25 1.27
N PHE A 49 1.52 -21.11 1.11
CA PHE A 49 1.36 -20.06 2.13
C PHE A 49 -0.11 -19.77 2.43
N SER A 50 -0.40 -19.19 3.60
CA SER A 50 -1.76 -18.70 3.89
C SER A 50 -2.15 -17.55 2.96
N THR A 51 -1.18 -16.72 2.59
CA THR A 51 -1.36 -15.59 1.66
C THR A 51 -0.01 -15.14 1.08
N ILE A 52 -0.04 -14.20 0.13
CA ILE A 52 1.15 -13.49 -0.40
C ILE A 52 0.87 -12.00 -0.46
N PHE A 53 1.90 -11.16 -0.47
CA PHE A 53 1.76 -9.72 -0.65
C PHE A 53 1.30 -9.35 -2.07
N ASP A 54 0.38 -8.38 -2.15
CA ASP A 54 -0.06 -7.81 -3.41
C ASP A 54 0.83 -6.62 -3.83
N PHE A 55 1.77 -6.88 -4.73
CA PHE A 55 2.63 -5.87 -5.33
C PHE A 55 2.09 -5.30 -6.64
N SER A 56 0.88 -5.66 -7.09
CA SER A 56 0.39 -5.30 -8.44
C SER A 56 0.36 -3.79 -8.71
N ALA A 57 0.08 -2.96 -7.71
CA ALA A 57 0.15 -1.50 -7.85
C ALA A 57 1.57 -0.94 -7.76
N HIS A 58 2.49 -1.64 -7.08
CA HIS A 58 3.85 -1.21 -6.85
C HIS A 58 4.68 -1.35 -8.14
N THR A 59 4.54 -2.47 -8.85
CA THR A 59 5.28 -2.75 -10.08
C THR A 59 4.93 -1.82 -11.24
N LEU A 60 3.84 -1.05 -11.15
CA LEU A 60 3.47 -0.03 -12.14
C LEU A 60 4.49 1.10 -12.29
N THR A 61 5.39 1.25 -11.32
CA THR A 61 6.47 2.24 -11.34
C THR A 61 7.84 1.59 -11.37
N ASP A 62 7.94 0.36 -11.87
CA ASP A 62 9.23 -0.25 -12.18
C ASP A 62 9.74 0.34 -13.50
N GLY A 63 11.01 0.76 -13.51
CA GLY A 63 11.69 1.14 -14.74
C GLY A 63 12.42 -0.05 -15.34
N GLU A 64 12.60 -0.03 -16.66
CA GLU A 64 13.28 -1.11 -17.39
C GLU A 64 14.77 -1.17 -17.03
N HIS A 65 15.38 -0.02 -16.76
CA HIS A 65 16.81 0.12 -16.48
C HIS A 65 17.11 0.63 -15.07
N GLY A 66 16.10 0.92 -14.25
CA GLY A 66 16.24 1.35 -12.87
C GLY A 66 15.18 2.37 -12.46
N TRP A 67 15.44 3.18 -11.45
CA TRP A 67 14.49 4.17 -10.99
C TRP A 67 14.40 5.40 -11.89
N TYR A 68 15.42 5.64 -12.72
CA TYR A 68 15.50 6.87 -13.52
C TYR A 68 14.55 6.87 -14.72
N ASP A 69 14.21 5.69 -15.24
CA ASP A 69 13.21 5.50 -16.29
C ASP A 69 11.88 4.98 -15.75
N ALA A 70 11.75 4.85 -14.43
CA ALA A 70 10.50 4.49 -13.76
C ALA A 70 9.37 5.48 -14.15
N PRO A 71 8.28 4.97 -14.74
CA PRO A 71 7.18 5.81 -15.19
C PRO A 71 6.49 6.49 -14.02
N LYS A 72 5.81 7.61 -14.31
CA LYS A 72 4.90 8.21 -13.33
C LYS A 72 3.67 7.32 -13.21
N LEU A 73 3.17 7.18 -11.98
CA LEU A 73 1.93 6.46 -11.74
C LEU A 73 0.75 7.20 -12.38
N GLU A 74 0.01 6.52 -13.25
CA GLU A 74 -1.24 6.99 -13.81
C GLU A 74 -2.41 6.36 -13.06
N PHE A 75 -3.39 7.17 -12.64
CA PHE A 75 -4.54 6.68 -11.88
C PHE A 75 -5.30 5.56 -12.62
N ALA A 76 -5.48 5.67 -13.94
CA ALA A 76 -6.16 4.64 -14.72
C ALA A 76 -5.44 3.28 -14.66
N LYS A 77 -4.10 3.28 -14.73
CA LYS A 77 -3.28 2.06 -14.60
C LYS A 77 -3.32 1.51 -13.18
N TRP A 78 -3.21 2.37 -12.18
CA TRP A 78 -3.35 1.99 -10.77
C TRP A 78 -4.70 1.33 -10.48
N ARG A 79 -5.79 1.96 -10.94
CA ARG A 79 -7.15 1.44 -10.80
C ARG A 79 -7.31 0.08 -11.46
N ALA A 80 -6.83 -0.06 -12.70
CA ALA A 80 -6.89 -1.32 -13.44
C ALA A 80 -6.10 -2.44 -12.75
N ALA A 81 -4.89 -2.15 -12.25
CA ALA A 81 -4.06 -3.13 -11.54
C ALA A 81 -4.73 -3.64 -10.26
N ILE A 82 -5.31 -2.75 -9.45
CA ILE A 82 -6.05 -3.14 -8.24
C ILE A 82 -7.28 -3.99 -8.60
N ILE A 83 -8.07 -3.57 -9.59
CA ILE A 83 -9.26 -4.33 -10.02
C ILE A 83 -8.86 -5.72 -10.52
N GLN A 84 -7.84 -5.81 -11.39
CA GLN A 84 -7.37 -7.08 -11.93
C GLN A 84 -6.87 -8.00 -10.81
N ALA A 85 -6.05 -7.49 -9.89
CA ALA A 85 -5.53 -8.26 -8.77
C ALA A 85 -6.65 -8.80 -7.88
N GLN A 86 -7.69 -8.01 -7.60
CA GLN A 86 -8.86 -8.44 -6.81
C GLN A 86 -9.68 -9.51 -7.54
N LEU A 87 -9.97 -9.32 -8.83
CA LEU A 87 -10.73 -10.26 -9.66
C LEU A 87 -10.01 -11.61 -9.83
N GLU A 88 -8.69 -11.59 -9.96
CA GLU A 88 -7.86 -12.80 -10.03
C GLU A 88 -7.83 -13.51 -8.68
N THR A 89 -7.46 -12.79 -7.62
CA THR A 89 -7.22 -13.35 -6.28
C THR A 89 -8.48 -13.96 -5.68
N GLN A 90 -9.63 -13.33 -5.86
CA GLN A 90 -10.88 -13.80 -5.23
C GLN A 90 -11.34 -15.18 -5.72
N LYS A 91 -10.81 -15.66 -6.85
CA LYS A 91 -11.08 -17.03 -7.36
C LYS A 91 -10.43 -18.11 -6.50
N TYR A 92 -9.36 -17.79 -5.77
CA TYR A 92 -8.48 -18.78 -5.15
C TYR A 92 -8.29 -18.58 -3.64
N GLY A 93 -8.31 -17.33 -3.15
CA GLY A 93 -8.02 -17.08 -1.74
C GLY A 93 -7.91 -15.60 -1.43
N PHE A 94 -6.95 -15.23 -0.57
CA PHE A 94 -6.69 -13.85 -0.15
C PHE A 94 -5.25 -13.47 -0.45
N LYS A 95 -5.04 -12.23 -0.90
CA LYS A 95 -3.73 -11.57 -0.85
C LYS A 95 -3.66 -10.63 0.35
N ALA A 96 -2.45 -10.41 0.82
CA ALA A 96 -2.12 -9.38 1.78
C ALA A 96 -2.03 -8.03 1.07
N ASN A 97 -3.04 -7.17 1.31
CA ASN A 97 -3.12 -5.86 0.69
C ASN A 97 -2.12 -4.91 1.38
N ILE A 98 -1.21 -4.34 0.60
CA ILE A 98 -0.23 -3.37 1.06
C ILE A 98 -0.29 -2.11 0.20
N ILE A 99 0.07 -0.98 0.80
CA ILE A 99 0.41 0.27 0.11
C ILE A 99 1.74 0.84 0.60
N GLU A 100 2.32 0.24 1.63
CA GLU A 100 3.60 0.62 2.23
C GLU A 100 4.27 -0.63 2.81
N ASN A 101 5.59 -0.64 2.75
CA ASN A 101 6.46 -1.51 3.54
C ASN A 101 7.82 -0.80 3.68
N HIS A 102 8.85 -1.51 4.13
CA HIS A 102 10.18 -0.96 4.34
C HIS A 102 11.06 -0.84 3.07
N ASP A 103 10.62 -1.42 1.94
CA ASP A 103 11.30 -1.40 0.66
C ASP A 103 10.63 -0.48 -0.37
N GLU A 104 9.49 0.12 -0.02
CA GLU A 104 8.69 0.94 -0.93
C GLU A 104 8.59 2.38 -0.42
N PRO A 105 8.52 3.40 -1.30
CA PRO A 105 8.22 4.76 -0.89
C PRO A 105 6.90 4.85 -0.11
N ARG A 106 6.72 5.92 0.68
CA ARG A 106 5.48 6.15 1.43
C ARG A 106 4.29 6.19 0.48
N GLY A 107 3.24 5.43 0.78
CA GLY A 107 2.08 5.23 -0.10
C GLY A 107 1.35 6.54 -0.35
N ALA A 108 1.28 7.40 0.67
CA ALA A 108 0.77 8.77 0.54
C ALA A 108 1.54 9.61 -0.49
N SER A 109 2.85 9.38 -0.66
CA SER A 109 3.68 10.11 -1.64
C SER A 109 3.70 9.45 -3.01
N ARG A 110 3.51 8.13 -3.07
CA ARG A 110 3.56 7.33 -4.31
C ARG A 110 2.22 7.26 -5.04
N PHE A 111 1.15 6.93 -4.32
CA PHE A 111 -0.15 6.59 -4.92
C PHE A 111 -1.10 7.78 -5.01
N LEU A 112 -0.87 8.85 -4.23
CA LEU A 112 -1.66 10.07 -4.31
C LEU A 112 -0.96 11.13 -5.16
N PRO A 113 -1.68 11.77 -6.10
CA PRO A 113 -1.14 12.93 -6.79
C PRO A 113 -0.90 14.07 -5.80
N SER A 114 0.04 14.98 -6.09
CA SER A 114 0.50 15.99 -5.14
C SER A 114 -0.62 16.85 -4.52
N TYR A 115 -1.70 17.13 -5.24
CA TYR A 115 -2.85 17.89 -4.71
C TYR A 115 -3.68 17.11 -3.69
N ALA A 116 -3.60 15.78 -3.70
CA ALA A 116 -4.33 14.89 -2.81
C ALA A 116 -3.46 14.35 -1.67
N GLN A 117 -2.19 14.78 -1.52
CA GLN A 117 -1.31 14.41 -0.40
C GLN A 117 -1.65 15.19 0.89
N THR A 118 -2.95 15.31 1.16
CA THR A 118 -3.59 15.94 2.31
C THR A 118 -4.12 14.86 3.27
N PRO A 119 -4.49 15.20 4.51
CA PRO A 119 -5.12 14.23 5.42
C PRO A 119 -6.32 13.51 4.79
N ASP A 120 -7.17 14.19 4.02
CA ASP A 120 -8.36 13.57 3.43
C ASP A 120 -8.03 12.63 2.28
N GLY A 121 -7.04 12.94 1.44
CA GLY A 121 -6.58 12.01 0.41
C GLY A 121 -5.87 10.79 1.01
N ILE A 122 -5.15 10.95 2.12
CA ILE A 122 -4.52 9.83 2.85
C ILE A 122 -5.60 8.92 3.46
N LYS A 123 -6.61 9.50 4.10
CA LYS A 123 -7.78 8.75 4.59
C LYS A 123 -8.50 8.03 3.45
N MET A 124 -8.68 8.68 2.29
CA MET A 124 -9.27 8.08 1.09
C MET A 124 -8.47 6.87 0.58
N LEU A 125 -7.14 6.99 0.46
CA LEU A 125 -6.27 5.88 0.06
C LEU A 125 -6.36 4.72 1.07
N GLY A 126 -6.35 5.04 2.37
CA GLY A 126 -6.57 4.07 3.45
C GLY A 126 -7.91 3.35 3.33
N THR A 127 -9.00 4.07 3.05
CA THR A 127 -10.34 3.49 2.85
C THR A 127 -10.37 2.50 1.71
N ILE A 128 -9.77 2.82 0.56
CA ILE A 128 -9.67 1.86 -0.52
C ILE A 128 -8.86 0.64 -0.06
N SER A 129 -7.62 0.82 0.39
CA SER A 129 -6.71 -0.27 0.77
C SER A 129 -7.30 -1.22 1.83
N LEU A 130 -7.89 -0.68 2.90
CA LEU A 130 -8.40 -1.47 4.02
C LEU A 130 -9.75 -2.15 3.72
N LEU A 131 -10.55 -1.65 2.77
CA LEU A 131 -11.88 -2.22 2.48
C LEU A 131 -11.92 -3.13 1.24
N LEU A 132 -10.81 -3.25 0.52
CA LEU A 132 -10.60 -4.32 -0.45
C LEU A 132 -10.80 -5.71 0.19
N ARG A 133 -11.05 -6.71 -0.66
CA ARG A 133 -11.03 -8.11 -0.26
C ARG A 133 -9.58 -8.52 -0.06
N GLY A 134 -9.25 -9.18 1.06
CA GLY A 134 -7.87 -9.49 1.42
C GLY A 134 -7.55 -9.22 2.89
N ILE A 135 -6.26 -9.34 3.21
CA ILE A 135 -5.72 -9.15 4.55
C ILE A 135 -4.94 -7.82 4.55
N PRO A 136 -5.47 -6.72 5.12
CA PRO A 136 -4.78 -5.44 5.08
C PRO A 136 -3.58 -5.43 6.03
N PHE A 137 -2.43 -4.97 5.53
CA PHE A 137 -1.24 -4.66 6.31
C PHE A 137 -1.07 -3.14 6.39
N ILE A 138 -0.75 -2.65 7.59
CA ILE A 138 -0.49 -1.23 7.84
C ILE A 138 0.97 -1.12 8.28
N TYR A 139 1.78 -0.36 7.54
CA TYR A 139 3.17 -0.14 7.87
C TYR A 139 3.33 1.03 8.85
N GLN A 140 4.35 0.99 9.72
CA GLN A 140 4.58 2.01 10.73
C GLN A 140 4.68 3.42 10.13
N GLY A 141 3.81 4.33 10.56
CA GLY A 141 3.77 5.70 10.07
C GLY A 141 2.73 5.94 8.97
N GLN A 142 2.22 4.88 8.32
CA GLN A 142 1.13 4.98 7.35
C GLN A 142 -0.12 5.56 8.00
N GLU A 143 -0.42 5.13 9.23
CA GLU A 143 -1.60 5.52 10.00
C GLU A 143 -1.57 6.97 10.47
N ILE A 144 -0.41 7.61 10.53
CA ILE A 144 -0.30 9.06 10.77
C ILE A 144 -0.10 9.85 9.47
N GLY A 145 -0.02 9.17 8.32
CA GLY A 145 0.20 9.81 7.03
C GLY A 145 1.63 10.32 6.82
N MET A 146 2.64 9.58 7.28
CA MET A 146 4.04 9.87 6.96
C MET A 146 4.24 9.91 5.43
N LYS A 147 5.03 10.88 4.98
CA LYS A 147 5.34 11.10 3.56
C LYS A 147 6.84 10.91 3.32
N ASN A 148 7.23 10.80 2.06
CA ASN A 148 8.62 10.79 1.67
C ASN A 148 9.37 11.96 2.32
N ALA A 149 10.61 11.71 2.72
CA ALA A 149 11.45 12.76 3.27
C ALA A 149 11.99 13.63 2.14
N LYS A 150 12.32 14.88 2.46
CA LYS A 150 13.09 15.73 1.56
C LYS A 150 14.56 15.36 1.71
N TRP A 151 15.24 15.00 0.62
CA TRP A 151 16.66 14.70 0.59
C TRP A 151 17.42 15.81 -0.14
N ASN A 152 18.52 16.26 0.45
CA ASN A 152 19.30 17.40 -0.06
C ASN A 152 20.61 16.96 -0.71
N SER A 153 21.10 15.76 -0.39
CA SER A 153 22.33 15.20 -0.95
C SER A 153 22.36 13.68 -0.81
N MET A 154 23.29 13.03 -1.52
CA MET A 154 23.41 11.57 -1.49
C MET A 154 23.93 11.01 -0.16
N GLU A 155 24.69 11.82 0.58
CA GLU A 155 25.25 11.48 1.89
C GLU A 155 24.18 11.35 2.98
N GLU A 156 22.97 11.90 2.74
CA GLU A 156 21.86 11.75 3.66
C GLU A 156 21.20 10.36 3.57
N PHE A 157 21.38 9.63 2.46
CA PHE A 157 20.85 8.26 2.28
C PHE A 157 21.78 7.21 2.89
N ASP A 158 21.19 6.20 3.51
CA ASP A 158 21.93 5.05 4.04
C ASP A 158 21.89 3.86 3.06
N ASP A 159 20.75 3.67 2.40
CA ASP A 159 20.46 2.50 1.59
C ASP A 159 21.43 2.28 0.41
N ILE A 160 21.99 1.07 0.34
CA ILE A 160 22.94 0.68 -0.71
C ILE A 160 22.30 0.67 -2.10
N SER A 161 21.05 0.20 -2.22
CA SER A 161 20.36 0.20 -3.52
C SER A 161 20.10 1.62 -4.01
N THR A 162 19.82 2.56 -3.11
CA THR A 162 19.68 3.99 -3.47
C THR A 162 20.98 4.56 -4.02
N LYS A 163 22.13 4.20 -3.45
CA LYS A 163 23.46 4.60 -3.95
C LYS A 163 23.73 3.99 -5.32
N ASP A 164 23.43 2.71 -5.52
CA ASP A 164 23.57 2.05 -6.82
C ASP A 164 22.67 2.69 -7.88
N GLN A 165 21.40 2.96 -7.55
CA GLN A 165 20.44 3.61 -8.45
C GLN A 165 20.87 5.04 -8.84
N TYR A 166 21.50 5.77 -7.92
CA TYR A 166 22.12 7.06 -8.23
C TYR A 166 23.22 6.89 -9.28
N HIS A 167 24.14 5.93 -9.07
CA HIS A 167 25.20 5.65 -10.03
C HIS A 167 24.67 5.22 -11.39
N THR A 168 23.70 4.31 -11.44
CA THR A 168 23.02 3.88 -12.67
C THR A 168 22.40 5.05 -13.42
N ALA A 169 21.73 5.96 -12.71
CA ALA A 169 21.16 7.17 -13.32
C ALA A 169 22.25 8.09 -13.93
N ARG A 170 23.38 8.26 -13.23
CA ARG A 170 24.50 9.07 -13.72
C ARG A 170 25.18 8.45 -14.94
N GLU A 171 25.34 7.13 -14.96
CA GLU A 171 25.87 6.39 -16.11
C GLU A 171 24.94 6.46 -17.32
N ALA A 172 23.62 6.54 -17.09
CA ALA A 172 22.62 6.78 -18.12
C ALA A 172 22.59 8.24 -18.63
N GLY A 173 23.40 9.13 -18.05
CA GLY A 173 23.60 10.50 -18.54
C GLY A 173 22.78 11.59 -17.83
N LEU A 174 22.00 11.25 -16.80
CA LEU A 174 21.30 12.24 -15.97
C LEU A 174 22.32 13.05 -15.17
N SER A 175 22.07 14.33 -14.91
CA SER A 175 22.87 15.17 -14.00
C SER A 175 22.78 14.71 -12.54
N ASP A 176 23.67 15.22 -11.67
CA ASP A 176 23.62 14.94 -10.22
C ASP A 176 22.27 15.34 -9.61
N GLN A 177 21.69 16.46 -10.06
CA GLN A 177 20.39 16.91 -9.61
C GLN A 177 19.27 15.96 -10.04
N GLU A 178 19.23 15.57 -11.32
CA GLU A 178 18.20 14.66 -11.83
C GLU A 178 18.29 13.28 -11.18
N ALA A 179 19.50 12.75 -10.99
CA ALA A 179 19.72 11.48 -10.29
C ALA A 179 19.28 11.56 -8.81
N LEU A 180 19.58 12.67 -8.11
CA LEU A 180 19.12 12.89 -6.74
C LEU A 180 17.59 13.02 -6.67
N GLU A 181 16.95 13.67 -7.63
CA GLU A 181 15.48 13.78 -7.70
C GLU A 181 14.81 12.42 -7.89
N VAL A 182 15.38 11.56 -8.73
CA VAL A 182 14.96 10.16 -8.91
C VAL A 182 15.06 9.39 -7.59
N CYS A 183 16.22 9.42 -6.94
CA CYS A 183 16.45 8.75 -5.66
C CYS A 183 15.53 9.29 -4.56
N SER A 184 15.31 10.60 -4.50
CA SER A 184 14.40 11.23 -3.54
C SER A 184 12.97 10.71 -3.66
N ARG A 185 12.53 10.42 -4.90
CA ARG A 185 11.20 9.88 -5.17
C ARG A 185 11.08 8.39 -4.82
N MET A 186 12.09 7.60 -5.18
CA MET A 186 12.00 6.13 -5.23
C MET A 186 12.71 5.40 -4.09
N SER A 187 13.60 6.09 -3.35
CA SER A 187 14.39 5.45 -2.30
C SER A 187 13.55 4.77 -1.23
N ARG A 188 14.02 3.59 -0.82
CA ARG A 188 13.49 2.80 0.29
C ARG A 188 13.66 3.50 1.63
N ASP A 189 14.66 4.37 1.76
CA ASP A 189 14.89 5.17 2.97
C ASP A 189 13.73 6.12 3.29
N ASN A 190 12.88 6.44 2.30
CA ASN A 190 11.65 7.18 2.54
C ASN A 190 10.72 6.49 3.57
N ALA A 191 10.66 5.16 3.55
CA ALA A 191 9.90 4.39 4.52
C ALA A 191 10.65 4.14 5.83
N ARG A 192 11.99 4.23 5.81
CA ARG A 192 12.85 3.86 6.94
C ARG A 192 13.21 5.03 7.87
N THR A 193 12.86 6.26 7.50
CA THR A 193 13.03 7.40 8.42
C THR A 193 12.35 7.13 9.77
N PRO A 194 12.94 7.58 10.90
CA PRO A 194 12.40 7.32 12.23
C PRO A 194 10.92 7.67 12.38
N MET A 195 10.20 6.82 13.13
CA MET A 195 8.80 7.05 13.47
C MET A 195 8.63 8.38 14.24
N GLN A 196 7.59 9.12 13.89
CA GLN A 196 7.33 10.48 14.40
C GLN A 196 6.35 10.41 15.59
N TRP A 197 6.86 10.17 16.80
CA TRP A 197 6.04 10.03 18.01
C TRP A 197 5.53 11.36 18.56
N THR A 198 6.38 12.39 18.59
CA THR A 198 6.07 13.71 19.19
C THR A 198 6.62 14.85 18.32
N SER A 199 6.29 16.09 18.68
CA SER A 199 6.89 17.29 18.09
C SER A 199 8.25 17.68 18.69
N GLY A 200 8.75 16.89 19.65
CA GLY A 200 10.03 17.11 20.33
C GLY A 200 11.25 16.68 19.52
N GLU A 201 12.44 16.76 20.13
CA GLU A 201 13.71 16.38 19.51
C GLU A 201 13.65 14.97 18.88
N ASN A 202 14.18 14.85 17.66
CA ASN A 202 14.15 13.64 16.84
C ASN A 202 12.75 13.01 16.68
N GLY A 203 11.68 13.80 16.73
CA GLY A 203 10.31 13.28 16.70
C GLY A 203 9.97 12.38 17.89
N GLY A 204 10.71 12.46 19.00
CA GLY A 204 10.58 11.55 20.15
C GLY A 204 11.11 10.14 19.92
N PHE A 205 11.77 9.84 18.79
CA PHE A 205 12.29 8.51 18.48
C PHE A 205 13.47 8.10 19.36
N THR A 206 14.40 9.03 19.64
CA THR A 206 15.60 8.77 20.43
C THR A 206 16.11 10.03 21.09
N LYS A 207 16.78 9.87 22.23
CA LYS A 207 17.56 10.93 22.91
C LYS A 207 18.99 11.07 22.36
N GLY A 208 19.44 10.09 21.56
CA GLY A 208 20.75 10.12 20.91
C GLY A 208 20.67 10.64 19.48
N THR A 209 21.60 10.21 18.63
CA THR A 209 21.55 10.48 17.19
C THR A 209 20.85 9.33 16.48
N PRO A 210 19.75 9.57 15.74
CA PRO A 210 19.13 8.51 14.94
C PRO A 210 20.07 8.08 13.80
N TRP A 211 20.05 6.80 13.45
CA TRP A 211 20.90 6.23 12.39
C TRP A 211 20.59 6.84 11.01
N LEU A 212 19.32 7.16 10.77
CA LEU A 212 18.83 7.88 9.61
C LEU A 212 18.11 9.16 10.08
N LYS A 213 18.20 10.23 9.28
CA LYS A 213 17.58 11.51 9.64
C LYS A 213 16.07 11.39 9.84
N VAL A 214 15.54 12.20 10.76
CA VAL A 214 14.08 12.33 10.97
C VAL A 214 13.50 13.23 9.90
N ASN A 215 12.36 12.84 9.33
CA ASN A 215 11.64 13.69 8.39
C ASN A 215 11.15 14.97 9.10
N PRO A 216 11.53 16.19 8.65
CA PRO A 216 11.19 17.45 9.31
C PRO A 216 9.69 17.68 9.55
N LEU A 217 8.83 16.95 8.82
CA LEU A 217 7.38 16.97 9.01
C LEU A 217 6.93 16.45 10.39
N PHE A 218 7.81 15.86 11.21
CA PHE A 218 7.48 15.38 12.56
C PHE A 218 6.84 16.45 13.46
N LYS A 219 7.11 17.74 13.21
CA LYS A 219 6.52 18.84 13.97
C LYS A 219 5.00 18.93 13.79
N ASP A 220 4.52 18.62 12.59
CA ASP A 220 3.11 18.73 12.20
C ASP A 220 2.42 17.36 12.13
N VAL A 221 3.17 16.32 11.76
CA VAL A 221 2.70 14.94 11.63
C VAL A 221 3.36 14.11 12.72
N ASN A 222 2.67 13.87 13.83
CA ASN A 222 3.17 12.97 14.86
C ASN A 222 2.02 12.31 15.63
N VAL A 223 2.33 11.20 16.30
CA VAL A 223 1.35 10.41 17.06
C VAL A 223 0.71 11.26 18.15
N GLU A 224 1.49 11.93 19.00
CA GLU A 224 1.00 12.74 20.12
C GLU A 224 -0.07 13.75 19.70
N ALA A 225 0.18 14.53 18.65
CA ALA A 225 -0.79 15.49 18.13
C ALA A 225 -2.04 14.80 17.56
N GLN A 226 -1.85 13.73 16.77
CA GLN A 226 -2.97 13.04 16.13
C GLN A 226 -3.82 12.21 17.10
N GLU A 227 -3.29 11.79 18.25
CA GLU A 227 -4.09 11.16 19.30
C GLU A 227 -5.13 12.11 19.88
N GLN A 228 -4.80 13.39 20.02
CA GLN A 228 -5.68 14.41 20.58
C GLN A 228 -6.70 14.96 19.56
N ASP A 229 -6.46 14.77 18.28
CA ASP A 229 -7.35 15.22 17.19
C ASP A 229 -8.29 14.07 16.73
N PRO A 230 -9.60 14.12 17.03
CA PRO A 230 -10.55 13.08 16.63
C PRO A 230 -10.71 12.89 15.12
N ASP A 231 -10.32 13.90 14.32
CA ASP A 231 -10.41 13.92 12.86
C ASP A 231 -9.05 13.67 12.19
N SER A 232 -8.04 13.29 12.97
CA SER A 232 -6.72 12.92 12.48
C SER A 232 -6.72 11.69 11.57
N VAL A 233 -5.65 11.50 10.80
CA VAL A 233 -5.45 10.28 10.00
C VAL A 233 -5.39 9.05 10.92
N LEU A 234 -4.69 9.15 12.06
CA LEU A 234 -4.60 8.07 13.05
C LEU A 234 -5.96 7.62 13.55
N ASN A 235 -6.79 8.57 13.99
CA ASN A 235 -8.10 8.25 14.53
C ASN A 235 -9.08 7.81 13.42
N TYR A 236 -8.89 8.25 12.17
CA TYR A 236 -9.60 7.70 11.02
C TYR A 236 -9.23 6.25 10.75
N TYR A 237 -7.94 5.89 10.72
CA TYR A 237 -7.51 4.49 10.57
C TYR A 237 -8.05 3.60 11.68
N ARG A 238 -8.02 4.06 12.95
CA ARG A 238 -8.63 3.35 14.08
C ARG A 238 -10.13 3.10 13.85
N LYS A 239 -10.89 4.12 13.44
CA LYS A 239 -12.32 4.01 13.09
C LYS A 239 -12.55 3.03 11.94
N LEU A 240 -11.72 3.09 10.89
CA LEU A 240 -11.84 2.25 9.70
C LEU A 240 -11.54 0.77 10.01
N VAL A 241 -10.52 0.48 10.81
CA VAL A 241 -10.23 -0.88 11.28
C VAL A 241 -11.37 -1.40 12.16
N ALA A 242 -11.89 -0.58 13.07
CA ALA A 242 -13.03 -0.95 13.90
C ALA A 242 -14.29 -1.22 13.06
N LEU A 243 -14.54 -0.41 12.03
CA LEU A 243 -15.63 -0.61 11.07
C LEU A 243 -15.50 -1.96 10.36
N ARG A 244 -14.31 -2.23 9.77
CA ARG A 244 -14.02 -3.51 9.09
C ARG A 244 -14.21 -4.71 10.00
N LYS A 245 -13.89 -4.59 11.30
CA LYS A 245 -13.97 -5.67 12.29
C LYS A 245 -15.30 -5.74 13.04
N SER A 246 -16.23 -4.82 12.81
CA SER A 246 -17.52 -4.81 13.51
C SER A 246 -18.30 -6.10 13.24
N ASP A 247 -19.05 -6.59 14.23
CA ASP A 247 -19.88 -7.79 14.05
C ASP A 247 -20.85 -7.66 12.89
N GLU A 248 -21.23 -6.43 12.58
CA GLU A 248 -22.07 -6.15 11.45
C GLU A 248 -21.35 -6.30 10.10
N LEU A 249 -20.14 -5.75 9.93
CA LEU A 249 -19.53 -5.62 8.61
C LEU A 249 -18.37 -6.60 8.37
N LYS A 250 -17.93 -7.34 9.39
CA LYS A 250 -16.76 -8.23 9.30
C LYS A 250 -16.91 -9.31 8.24
N GLU A 251 -18.08 -9.90 8.08
CA GLU A 251 -18.31 -10.98 7.10
C GLU A 251 -18.22 -10.44 5.67
N VAL A 252 -18.97 -9.38 5.34
CA VAL A 252 -18.95 -8.78 4.00
C VAL A 252 -17.59 -8.20 3.62
N PHE A 253 -16.85 -7.62 4.58
CA PHE A 253 -15.51 -7.10 4.30
C PHE A 253 -14.41 -8.16 4.31
N THR A 254 -14.60 -9.30 4.99
CA THR A 254 -13.67 -10.42 4.92
C THR A 254 -13.94 -11.24 3.67
N TYR A 255 -15.11 -11.88 3.59
CA TYR A 255 -15.41 -12.91 2.58
C TYR A 255 -16.19 -12.39 1.37
N GLY A 256 -16.93 -11.29 1.52
CA GLY A 256 -17.79 -10.77 0.46
C GLY A 256 -17.05 -10.55 -0.87
N GLU A 257 -17.73 -10.87 -1.95
CA GLU A 257 -17.26 -10.74 -3.34
C GLU A 257 -16.85 -9.29 -3.63
N PHE A 258 -15.78 -9.14 -4.42
CA PHE A 258 -15.37 -7.85 -4.96
C PHE A 258 -15.99 -7.65 -6.35
N LEU A 259 -16.77 -6.58 -6.48
CA LEU A 259 -17.47 -6.22 -7.71
C LEU A 259 -17.06 -4.80 -8.14
N PRO A 260 -16.15 -4.65 -9.12
CA PRO A 260 -15.73 -3.32 -9.60
C PRO A 260 -16.89 -2.59 -10.28
N GLU A 261 -16.98 -1.28 -10.06
CA GLU A 261 -18.07 -0.47 -10.59
C GLU A 261 -17.64 0.96 -10.91
N TYR A 262 -18.44 1.63 -11.76
CA TYR A 262 -18.23 3.02 -12.16
C TYR A 262 -16.87 3.29 -12.82
N GLU A 263 -16.25 2.28 -13.44
CA GLU A 263 -14.98 2.42 -14.17
C GLU A 263 -15.07 3.41 -15.34
N ASN A 264 -16.28 3.65 -15.84
CA ASN A 264 -16.57 4.64 -16.87
C ASN A 264 -16.54 6.11 -16.36
N VAL A 265 -16.40 6.32 -15.05
CA VAL A 265 -16.26 7.65 -14.44
C VAL A 265 -14.78 7.92 -14.17
N ASP A 266 -14.26 8.98 -14.77
CA ASP A 266 -12.85 9.35 -14.63
C ASP A 266 -12.52 9.78 -13.20
N GLY A 267 -11.31 9.46 -12.74
CA GLY A 267 -10.86 9.75 -11.38
C GLY A 267 -11.55 8.95 -10.26
N VAL A 268 -12.55 8.12 -10.53
CA VAL A 268 -13.28 7.36 -9.50
C VAL A 268 -12.77 5.93 -9.39
N MET A 269 -12.44 5.50 -8.17
CA MET A 269 -12.26 4.09 -7.82
C MET A 269 -13.46 3.68 -6.97
N ALA A 270 -14.25 2.73 -7.46
CA ALA A 270 -15.43 2.25 -6.75
C ALA A 270 -15.66 0.75 -6.96
N PHE A 271 -16.21 0.12 -5.93
CA PHE A 271 -16.54 -1.29 -5.95
C PHE A 271 -17.59 -1.60 -4.90
N TYR A 272 -18.37 -2.66 -5.13
CA TYR A 272 -19.16 -3.27 -4.08
C TYR A 272 -18.37 -4.38 -3.37
N ARG A 273 -18.60 -4.49 -2.06
CA ARG A 273 -18.36 -5.71 -1.29
C ARG A 273 -19.71 -6.35 -1.01
N LYS A 274 -19.91 -7.59 -1.46
CA LYS A 274 -21.22 -8.23 -1.44
C LYS A 274 -21.18 -9.65 -0.87
N ASP A 275 -22.08 -9.94 0.05
CA ASP A 275 -22.41 -11.30 0.46
C ASP A 275 -23.93 -11.52 0.36
N GLU A 276 -24.44 -12.62 0.92
CA GLU A 276 -25.88 -12.94 0.89
C GLU A 276 -26.74 -11.92 1.66
N SER A 277 -26.15 -11.22 2.62
CA SER A 277 -26.84 -10.32 3.55
C SER A 277 -26.68 -8.84 3.21
N LYS A 278 -25.53 -8.45 2.64
CA LYS A 278 -25.11 -7.06 2.51
C LYS A 278 -24.49 -6.77 1.15
N CYS A 279 -24.66 -5.53 0.72
CA CYS A 279 -24.03 -4.96 -0.47
C CYS A 279 -23.54 -3.55 -0.14
N ILE A 280 -22.23 -3.40 0.06
CA ILE A 280 -21.62 -2.15 0.52
C ILE A 280 -20.86 -1.51 -0.62
N LEU A 281 -21.24 -0.28 -1.01
CA LEU A 281 -20.49 0.51 -1.97
C LEU A 281 -19.32 1.21 -1.27
N VAL A 282 -18.10 0.98 -1.75
CA VAL A 282 -16.92 1.77 -1.42
C VAL A 282 -16.58 2.62 -2.64
N ALA A 283 -16.42 3.93 -2.48
CA ALA A 283 -16.10 4.84 -3.57
C ALA A 283 -15.15 5.96 -3.11
N ALA A 284 -14.19 6.28 -3.97
CA ALA A 284 -13.19 7.33 -3.75
C ALA A 284 -13.00 8.14 -5.03
N ASN A 285 -12.95 9.46 -4.89
CA ASN A 285 -12.66 10.38 -5.98
C ASN A 285 -11.20 10.82 -5.91
N PHE A 286 -10.37 10.21 -6.74
CA PHE A 286 -8.97 10.60 -6.94
C PHE A 286 -8.83 11.80 -7.88
N GLY A 287 -9.91 12.27 -8.54
CA GLY A 287 -9.89 13.44 -9.41
C GLY A 287 -9.82 14.77 -8.65
N LYS A 288 -9.57 15.87 -9.38
CA LYS A 288 -9.59 17.24 -8.82
C LYS A 288 -11.00 17.80 -8.69
N ASP A 289 -11.86 17.41 -9.61
CA ASP A 289 -13.20 17.95 -9.74
C ASP A 289 -14.23 17.00 -9.12
N ALA A 290 -15.38 17.55 -8.75
CA ALA A 290 -16.49 16.76 -8.24
C ALA A 290 -16.96 15.75 -9.31
N ALA A 291 -17.05 14.47 -8.92
CA ALA A 291 -17.61 13.41 -9.76
C ALA A 291 -19.04 13.06 -9.34
N THR A 292 -19.88 12.70 -10.30
CA THR A 292 -21.25 12.21 -10.05
C THR A 292 -21.35 10.75 -10.47
N ILE A 293 -21.81 9.90 -9.55
CA ILE A 293 -22.15 8.50 -9.83
C ILE A 293 -23.66 8.31 -9.67
N LYS A 294 -24.28 7.56 -10.59
CA LYS A 294 -25.69 7.20 -10.49
C LYS A 294 -25.81 5.85 -9.79
N LEU A 295 -26.34 5.86 -8.56
CA LEU A 295 -26.52 4.63 -7.79
C LEU A 295 -27.47 3.65 -8.49
N LYS A 296 -27.12 2.36 -8.47
CA LYS A 296 -27.91 1.29 -9.09
C LYS A 296 -29.18 0.94 -8.33
N SER A 297 -29.25 1.29 -7.05
CA SER A 297 -30.40 1.07 -6.17
C SER A 297 -30.44 2.17 -5.10
N GLU A 298 -31.55 2.25 -4.35
CA GLU A 298 -31.58 3.01 -3.11
C GLU A 298 -30.53 2.44 -2.13
N ILE A 299 -29.89 3.32 -1.37
CA ILE A 299 -28.84 2.96 -0.40
C ILE A 299 -29.25 3.41 1.00
N GLU A 300 -29.00 2.55 1.98
CA GLU A 300 -28.96 2.96 3.38
C GLU A 300 -27.53 3.42 3.70
N LYS A 301 -27.38 4.61 4.30
CA LYS A 301 -26.07 5.20 4.55
C LYS A 301 -25.43 4.57 5.80
N TYR A 302 -24.40 3.77 5.61
CA TYR A 302 -23.47 3.36 6.68
C TYR A 302 -22.33 4.38 6.81
N GLY A 303 -21.93 4.69 8.05
CA GLY A 303 -21.23 5.92 8.45
C GLY A 303 -19.86 6.27 7.82
N TYR A 304 -19.43 7.50 8.18
CA TYR A 304 -18.21 8.29 7.88
C TYR A 304 -18.03 8.84 6.46
N ARG A 305 -18.12 10.17 6.35
CA ARG A 305 -17.76 10.98 5.18
C ARG A 305 -16.36 11.53 5.39
N THR A 306 -15.43 11.21 4.52
CA THR A 306 -14.33 12.12 4.17
C THR A 306 -14.88 13.04 3.08
N VAL A 307 -14.93 14.34 3.36
CA VAL A 307 -15.39 15.35 2.38
C VAL A 307 -14.27 15.56 1.36
#